data_AF-A0AA38IKT5-F1
#
_entry.id   AF-A0AA38IKT5-F1
#
_cell.length_a   1.000
_cell.length_b   1.000
_cell.length_c   1.000
_cell.angle_alpha   90.00
_cell.angle_beta   90.00
_cell.angle_gamma   90.00
#
_symmetry.space_group_name_H-M   'P 1'
#
loop_
_entity.id
_entity.type
_entity.pdbx_description
1 polymer ?
#
loop_
_entity_poly.entity_id
_entity_poly.type
_entity_poly.pdbx_seq_one_letter_code
_entity_poly.pdbx_strand_id
1 'polypeptide(L)'
;MGAMLSNENNDDYLQDSSYSEDEENSTNEAPHRRISPIYDKIDLTNNICLDSPTDTTDAAPPTATMATTLTVDQVMVVEDHLDIFEKVSLVYLLYDNPAVALKLLTKLVNGSNDKLIHNWTIFQNIKKSKWQEELEEALYIIQNYEVLRMLGFAKTDLDVKFPPHFCFDKIYVNKIRKVLYRLCDAFDSTDGENLLRLVHTDFQKKGFNFTVYNPEYLELYLLHWESLGYIKQDNLSNLCNILNVMEQLDWCDVLKQLFPAVGTRVSEKTKTSTLFSFQSSQSTQISVDKNANYDTIEKYDVDPKSPGVCLIINQEYFYREIEPDLQRKRSARFLVELAPAPTAQKMQLLNRSQERSG
;
A
#
# COMPACT_ATOMS: atom_id res chain seq x y z
N MET A 1 59.81 46.24 -14.79
CA MET A 1 60.47 45.07 -15.41
C MET A 1 59.37 44.03 -15.67
N GLY A 2 59.17 43.49 -16.88
CA GLY A 2 59.74 43.85 -18.18
C GLY A 2 59.69 42.68 -19.18
N ALA A 3 58.91 42.84 -20.27
CA ALA A 3 58.62 41.87 -21.35
C ALA A 3 57.92 40.56 -20.89
N MET A 4 57.00 39.92 -21.64
CA MET A 4 56.64 39.81 -23.07
C MET A 4 57.49 38.86 -23.95
N LEU A 5 56.79 38.35 -24.97
CA LEU A 5 57.11 37.39 -26.05
C LEU A 5 56.52 35.99 -25.79
N SER A 6 55.69 35.36 -26.64
CA SER A 6 54.71 35.70 -27.70
C SER A 6 54.54 34.45 -28.58
N ASN A 7 53.60 34.50 -29.54
CA ASN A 7 53.38 33.56 -30.66
C ASN A 7 52.59 32.25 -30.38
N GLU A 8 51.76 31.73 -31.30
CA GLU A 8 50.90 32.36 -32.35
C GLU A 8 50.15 31.27 -33.15
N ASN A 9 48.97 31.59 -33.70
CA ASN A 9 48.29 30.91 -34.83
C ASN A 9 47.90 29.42 -34.60
N ASN A 10 47.19 28.67 -35.47
CA ASN A 10 45.99 28.86 -36.32
C ASN A 10 45.44 27.42 -36.60
N ASP A 11 44.23 27.17 -37.11
CA ASP A 11 43.04 28.00 -37.40
C ASP A 11 41.95 27.69 -36.33
N ASP A 12 40.66 28.06 -36.30
CA ASP A 12 39.61 28.57 -37.21
C ASP A 12 39.01 27.58 -38.25
N TYR A 13 37.76 27.14 -38.00
CA TYR A 13 36.90 26.42 -38.95
C TYR A 13 35.42 26.60 -38.58
N LEU A 14 34.79 27.65 -39.10
CA LEU A 14 33.33 27.73 -39.20
C LEU A 14 32.84 26.80 -40.31
N GLN A 15 31.80 26.00 -40.04
CA GLN A 15 31.09 25.29 -41.08
C GLN A 15 29.59 25.25 -40.78
N ASP A 16 28.82 26.04 -41.53
CA ASP A 16 27.36 25.93 -41.56
C ASP A 16 26.95 24.55 -42.09
N SER A 17 26.03 23.90 -41.39
CA SER A 17 25.18 22.87 -41.98
C SER A 17 23.74 23.06 -41.53
N SER A 18 22.98 23.81 -42.34
CA SER A 18 21.53 23.72 -42.33
C SER A 18 21.12 22.29 -42.68
N TYR A 19 20.33 21.64 -41.82
CA TYR A 19 19.63 20.40 -42.16
C TYR A 19 18.14 20.52 -41.84
N SER A 20 17.33 19.77 -42.58
CA SER A 20 15.90 20.03 -42.78
C SER A 20 15.01 19.69 -41.58
N GLU A 21 13.89 20.41 -41.53
CA GLU A 21 12.66 19.92 -40.91
C GLU A 21 12.12 18.77 -41.76
N ASP A 22 11.92 17.59 -41.17
CA ASP A 22 11.14 16.50 -41.77
C ASP A 22 10.22 15.91 -40.68
N GLU A 23 8.91 16.05 -40.85
CA GLU A 23 7.89 15.63 -39.88
C GLU A 23 7.57 14.12 -39.99
N GLU A 24 8.27 13.26 -39.25
CA GLU A 24 7.80 11.87 -39.05
C GLU A 24 6.88 11.75 -37.82
N ASN A 25 5.60 12.04 -38.07
CA ASN A 25 4.48 11.84 -37.14
C ASN A 25 4.23 10.34 -36.86
N SER A 26 5.07 9.72 -36.01
CA SER A 26 4.86 8.35 -35.53
C SER A 26 4.13 8.35 -34.18
N THR A 27 2.80 8.22 -34.22
CA THR A 27 1.97 7.99 -33.04
C THR A 27 2.21 6.59 -32.46
N ASN A 28 3.30 6.45 -31.69
CA ASN A 28 3.54 5.27 -30.88
C ASN A 28 2.55 5.26 -29.70
N GLU A 29 1.33 4.75 -29.94
CA GLU A 29 0.41 4.38 -28.86
C GLU A 29 1.09 3.31 -27.99
N ALA A 30 1.65 3.73 -26.86
CA ALA A 30 2.14 2.81 -25.85
C ALA A 30 0.98 1.90 -25.40
N PRO A 31 1.21 0.59 -25.19
CA PRO A 31 0.15 -0.34 -24.87
C PRO A 31 -0.40 -0.06 -23.46
N HIS A 32 -1.47 0.74 -23.37
CA HIS A 32 -2.25 0.99 -22.15
C HIS A 32 -2.95 -0.29 -21.66
N ARG A 33 -2.16 -1.28 -21.20
CA ARG A 33 -2.65 -2.40 -20.40
C ARG A 33 -3.01 -1.88 -19.03
N ARG A 34 -4.26 -1.45 -18.89
CA ARG A 34 -4.93 -1.38 -17.58
C ARG A 34 -4.79 -2.76 -16.93
N ILE A 35 -4.00 -2.85 -15.86
CA ILE A 35 -4.40 -3.71 -14.75
C ILE A 35 -5.75 -3.14 -14.32
N SER A 36 -6.81 -3.90 -14.58
CA SER A 36 -8.16 -3.42 -14.27
C SER A 36 -8.30 -3.37 -12.75
N PRO A 37 -8.85 -2.28 -12.17
CA PRO A 37 -9.10 -2.22 -10.74
C PRO A 37 -10.26 -3.16 -10.39
N ILE A 38 -9.96 -4.45 -10.24
CA ILE A 38 -10.92 -5.47 -9.77
C ILE A 38 -11.04 -5.37 -8.24
N TYR A 39 -11.51 -4.20 -7.81
CA TYR A 39 -12.20 -4.00 -6.54
C TYR A 39 -13.71 -3.89 -6.82
N ASP A 40 -14.24 -4.92 -7.50
CA ASP A 40 -15.66 -5.22 -7.37
C ASP A 40 -15.96 -5.54 -5.91
N LYS A 41 -17.13 -5.10 -5.45
CA LYS A 41 -17.53 -5.23 -4.04
C LYS A 41 -17.60 -6.71 -3.67
N ILE A 42 -17.20 -7.05 -2.44
CA ILE A 42 -17.43 -8.38 -1.87
C ILE A 42 -18.95 -8.58 -1.69
N ASP A 43 -19.56 -9.19 -2.69
CA ASP A 43 -20.99 -9.51 -2.76
C ASP A 43 -21.18 -11.00 -2.43
N LEU A 44 -21.43 -11.26 -1.14
CA LEU A 44 -21.41 -12.58 -0.52
C LEU A 44 -22.71 -13.39 -0.70
N THR A 45 -23.41 -13.18 -1.82
CA THR A 45 -24.72 -13.82 -2.09
C THR A 45 -24.90 -14.18 -3.56
N ASN A 46 -24.62 -15.44 -3.91
CA ASN A 46 -25.34 -16.17 -4.97
C ASN A 46 -25.12 -17.69 -4.88
N ASN A 47 -25.72 -18.32 -3.87
CA ASN A 47 -25.95 -19.77 -3.89
C ASN A 47 -27.06 -20.08 -4.88
N ILE A 48 -26.71 -20.50 -6.10
CA ILE A 48 -27.64 -21.13 -7.03
C ILE A 48 -27.27 -22.62 -7.12
N CYS A 49 -28.02 -23.45 -6.41
CA CYS A 49 -27.93 -24.90 -6.55
C CYS A 49 -28.47 -25.32 -7.92
N LEU A 50 -27.75 -26.21 -8.60
CA LEU A 50 -28.20 -26.85 -9.84
C LEU A 50 -27.89 -28.35 -9.75
N ASP A 51 -28.76 -29.07 -9.04
CA ASP A 51 -28.72 -30.52 -8.96
C ASP A 51 -28.96 -31.16 -10.33
N SER A 52 -28.10 -32.11 -10.71
CA SER A 52 -28.39 -33.13 -11.73
C SER A 52 -27.55 -34.37 -11.46
N PRO A 53 -28.15 -35.47 -10.96
CA PRO A 53 -27.42 -36.66 -10.56
C PRO A 53 -27.26 -37.67 -11.71
N THR A 54 -26.03 -37.97 -12.12
CA THR A 54 -25.68 -39.20 -12.86
C THR A 54 -24.29 -39.71 -12.50
N ASP A 55 -24.24 -41.00 -12.17
CA ASP A 55 -23.11 -41.95 -12.19
C ASP A 55 -21.72 -41.59 -11.62
N THR A 56 -21.54 -42.01 -10.37
CA THR A 56 -20.71 -43.18 -10.01
C THR A 56 -19.44 -43.48 -10.86
N THR A 57 -18.26 -43.07 -10.38
CA THR A 57 -17.10 -44.00 -10.24
C THR A 57 -15.99 -43.45 -9.34
N ASP A 58 -15.29 -44.39 -8.68
CA ASP A 58 -13.95 -44.35 -8.09
C ASP A 58 -13.44 -43.08 -7.36
N ALA A 59 -13.43 -43.17 -6.04
CA ALA A 59 -12.68 -42.28 -5.16
C ALA A 59 -11.16 -42.53 -5.27
N ALA A 60 -10.49 -41.75 -6.12
CA ALA A 60 -9.03 -41.60 -6.05
C ALA A 60 -8.64 -40.94 -4.70
N PRO A 61 -7.53 -41.36 -4.06
CA PRO A 61 -7.04 -40.69 -2.86
C PRO A 61 -6.56 -39.27 -3.20
N PRO A 62 -6.63 -38.30 -2.28
CA PRO A 62 -6.13 -36.95 -2.51
C PRO A 62 -4.64 -37.00 -2.89
N THR A 63 -4.32 -36.44 -4.05
CA THR A 63 -2.95 -36.40 -4.58
C THR A 63 -2.02 -35.75 -3.57
N ALA A 64 -0.87 -36.36 -3.30
CA ALA A 64 0.09 -35.82 -2.33
C ALA A 64 0.50 -34.40 -2.72
N THR A 65 0.37 -33.45 -1.79
CA THR A 65 0.84 -32.07 -1.94
C THR A 65 2.35 -32.07 -2.04
N MET A 66 2.87 -32.18 -3.26
CA MET A 66 4.29 -32.18 -3.56
C MET A 66 4.86 -30.82 -3.17
N ALA A 67 5.78 -30.80 -2.20
CA ALA A 67 6.51 -29.59 -1.85
C ALA A 67 7.50 -29.24 -2.97
N THR A 68 7.05 -28.47 -3.95
CA THR A 68 7.85 -28.03 -5.10
C THR A 68 8.97 -27.09 -4.64
N THR A 69 10.17 -27.64 -4.44
CA THR A 69 11.35 -26.88 -4.03
C THR A 69 11.95 -26.15 -5.23
N LEU A 70 11.87 -24.82 -5.20
CA LEU A 70 12.28 -23.94 -6.30
C LEU A 70 13.81 -23.91 -6.47
N THR A 71 14.30 -24.27 -7.65
CA THR A 71 15.74 -24.19 -7.98
C THR A 71 16.14 -22.78 -8.42
N VAL A 72 17.44 -22.46 -8.32
CA VAL A 72 18.00 -21.19 -8.79
C VAL A 72 17.83 -21.02 -10.31
N ASP A 73 18.03 -22.11 -11.06
CA ASP A 73 17.90 -22.13 -12.52
C ASP A 73 16.46 -21.87 -13.00
N GLN A 74 15.45 -22.34 -12.23
CA GLN A 74 14.05 -22.02 -12.50
C GLN A 74 13.75 -20.52 -12.32
N VAL A 75 14.40 -19.83 -11.38
CA VAL A 75 14.24 -18.37 -11.22
C VAL A 75 14.80 -17.61 -12.42
N MET A 76 15.89 -18.08 -13.03
CA MET A 76 16.41 -17.48 -14.26
C MET A 76 15.40 -17.57 -15.41
N VAL A 77 14.75 -18.73 -15.60
CA VAL A 77 13.71 -18.92 -16.62
C VAL A 77 12.46 -18.08 -16.31
N VAL A 78 12.06 -17.96 -15.04
CA VAL A 78 10.96 -17.07 -14.62
C VAL A 78 11.29 -15.60 -14.91
N GLU A 79 12.52 -15.16 -14.67
CA GLU A 79 12.91 -13.77 -14.91
C GLU A 79 12.88 -13.38 -16.41
N ASP A 80 12.94 -14.35 -17.32
CA ASP A 80 12.71 -14.11 -18.76
C ASP A 80 11.24 -13.86 -19.11
N HIS A 81 10.29 -14.28 -18.27
CA HIS A 81 8.85 -14.11 -18.49
C HIS A 81 8.24 -12.89 -17.78
N LEU A 82 8.93 -12.33 -16.77
CA LEU A 82 8.48 -11.12 -16.08
C LEU A 82 8.63 -9.87 -16.97
N ASP A 83 7.68 -8.94 -16.91
CA ASP A 83 7.84 -7.63 -17.55
C ASP A 83 8.67 -6.64 -16.71
N ILE A 84 8.79 -5.37 -17.16
CA ILE A 84 9.61 -4.36 -16.47
C ILE A 84 8.95 -3.84 -15.18
N PHE A 85 7.62 -3.73 -15.12
CA PHE A 85 6.88 -3.32 -13.94
C PHE A 85 6.98 -4.41 -12.88
N GLU A 86 6.76 -5.66 -13.26
CA GLU A 86 6.87 -6.81 -12.35
C GLU A 86 8.28 -6.94 -11.77
N LYS A 87 9.32 -6.70 -12.58
CA LYS A 87 10.72 -6.64 -12.10
C LYS A 87 10.97 -5.46 -11.15
N VAL A 88 10.39 -4.28 -11.41
CA VAL A 88 10.45 -3.13 -10.50
C VAL A 88 9.83 -3.49 -9.15
N SER A 89 8.62 -4.03 -9.14
CA SER A 89 7.89 -4.38 -7.92
C SER A 89 8.54 -5.54 -7.15
N LEU A 90 9.04 -6.59 -7.82
CA LEU A 90 9.77 -7.67 -7.14
C LEU A 90 11.09 -7.20 -6.53
N VAL A 91 11.90 -6.41 -7.24
CA VAL A 91 13.15 -5.86 -6.67
C VAL A 91 12.85 -4.95 -5.48
N TYR A 92 11.77 -4.16 -5.54
CA TYR A 92 11.28 -3.38 -4.41
C TYR A 92 10.96 -4.26 -3.20
N LEU A 93 10.14 -5.30 -3.37
CA LEU A 93 9.71 -6.19 -2.29
C LEU A 93 10.85 -7.03 -1.69
N LEU A 94 11.82 -7.45 -2.50
CA LEU A 94 12.82 -8.47 -2.15
C LEU A 94 14.18 -7.92 -1.68
N TYR A 95 14.56 -6.70 -2.03
CA TYR A 95 15.88 -6.15 -1.62
C TYR A 95 15.81 -5.36 -0.30
N ASP A 96 16.50 -5.88 0.72
CA ASP A 96 16.63 -5.26 2.05
C ASP A 96 17.21 -3.83 2.01
N ASN A 97 18.14 -3.56 1.09
CA ASN A 97 18.88 -2.30 1.02
C ASN A 97 18.32 -1.38 -0.07
N PRO A 98 17.67 -0.25 0.28
CA PRO A 98 17.00 0.60 -0.70
C PRO A 98 17.95 1.27 -1.69
N ALA A 99 19.16 1.66 -1.26
CA ALA A 99 20.14 2.30 -2.14
C ALA A 99 20.71 1.31 -3.18
N VAL A 100 20.83 0.03 -2.83
CA VAL A 100 21.21 -1.03 -3.79
C VAL A 100 20.05 -1.31 -4.75
N ALA A 101 18.83 -1.48 -4.25
CA ALA A 101 17.64 -1.71 -5.08
C ALA A 101 17.41 -0.58 -6.09
N LEU A 102 17.44 0.69 -5.62
CA LEU A 102 17.29 1.88 -6.45
C LEU A 102 18.34 1.96 -7.55
N LYS A 103 19.60 1.64 -7.24
CA LYS A 103 20.69 1.61 -8.21
C LYS A 103 20.49 0.52 -9.28
N LEU A 104 19.94 -0.63 -8.92
CA LEU A 104 19.64 -1.71 -9.86
C LEU A 104 18.44 -1.37 -10.75
N LEU A 105 17.37 -0.82 -10.18
CA LEU A 105 16.19 -0.40 -10.95
C LEU A 105 16.46 0.79 -11.86
N THR A 106 17.30 1.74 -11.44
CA THR A 106 17.76 2.83 -12.32
C THR A 106 18.52 2.27 -13.54
N LYS A 107 19.23 1.14 -13.41
CA LYS A 107 19.86 0.47 -14.57
C LYS A 107 18.81 -0.26 -15.43
N LEU A 108 17.87 -0.96 -14.82
CA LEU A 108 16.80 -1.71 -15.51
C LEU A 108 15.94 -0.78 -16.39
N VAL A 109 15.44 0.32 -15.80
CA VAL A 109 14.62 1.33 -16.49
C VAL A 109 15.41 2.04 -17.60
N ASN A 110 16.73 2.16 -17.46
CA ASN A 110 17.63 2.65 -18.52
C ASN A 110 18.06 1.54 -19.52
N GLY A 111 17.32 0.43 -19.63
CA GLY A 111 17.50 -0.61 -20.65
C GLY A 111 18.55 -1.69 -20.33
N SER A 112 18.96 -1.85 -19.06
CA SER A 112 19.86 -2.95 -18.68
C SER A 112 19.14 -4.30 -18.69
N ASN A 113 19.77 -5.32 -19.27
CA ASN A 113 19.31 -6.71 -19.28
C ASN A 113 19.90 -7.54 -18.11
N ASP A 114 20.33 -6.88 -17.02
CA ASP A 114 20.80 -7.54 -15.79
C ASP A 114 19.72 -8.49 -15.23
N LYS A 115 20.07 -9.74 -14.93
CA LYS A 115 19.17 -10.72 -14.28
C LYS A 115 19.09 -10.48 -12.76
N LEU A 116 18.34 -9.46 -12.36
CA LEU A 116 18.27 -8.97 -10.98
C LEU A 116 17.71 -10.01 -10.01
N ILE A 117 16.59 -10.64 -10.33
CA ILE A 117 15.92 -11.61 -9.45
C ILE A 117 16.77 -12.88 -9.30
N HIS A 118 17.32 -13.41 -10.39
CA HIS A 118 18.24 -14.54 -10.37
C HIS A 118 19.52 -14.24 -9.57
N ASN A 119 20.13 -13.05 -9.75
CA ASN A 119 21.32 -12.65 -8.99
C ASN A 119 21.01 -12.47 -7.49
N TRP A 120 19.83 -11.96 -7.14
CA TRP A 120 19.33 -11.93 -5.76
C TRP A 120 19.19 -13.34 -5.20
N THR A 121 18.56 -14.26 -5.95
CA THR A 121 18.38 -15.67 -5.54
C THR A 121 19.73 -16.36 -5.31
N ILE A 122 20.73 -16.20 -6.18
CA ILE A 122 22.09 -16.74 -5.95
C ILE A 122 22.64 -16.27 -4.59
N PHE A 123 22.58 -14.96 -4.33
CA PHE A 123 23.11 -14.36 -3.11
C PHE A 123 22.37 -14.82 -1.85
N GLN A 124 21.04 -14.90 -1.89
CA GLN A 124 20.22 -15.38 -0.78
C GLN A 124 20.37 -16.89 -0.53
N ASN A 125 20.52 -17.69 -1.59
CA ASN A 125 20.77 -19.13 -1.51
C ASN A 125 22.14 -19.42 -0.84
N ILE A 126 23.18 -18.62 -1.15
CA ILE A 126 24.49 -18.70 -0.47
C ILE A 126 24.36 -18.37 1.03
N LYS A 127 23.51 -17.39 1.41
CA LYS A 127 23.20 -17.10 2.83
C LYS A 127 22.37 -18.18 3.53
N LYS A 128 21.73 -19.09 2.79
CA LYS A 128 20.72 -20.05 3.28
C LYS A 128 19.50 -19.36 3.93
N SER A 129 19.05 -18.23 3.39
CA SER A 129 17.77 -17.61 3.80
C SER A 129 16.58 -18.34 3.18
N LYS A 130 15.37 -17.94 3.61
CA LYS A 130 14.07 -18.46 3.15
C LYS A 130 13.64 -17.83 1.81
N TRP A 131 14.57 -17.80 0.86
CA TRP A 131 14.42 -17.02 -0.37
C TRP A 131 13.31 -17.54 -1.28
N GLN A 132 13.01 -18.85 -1.21
CA GLN A 132 11.91 -19.47 -1.96
C GLN A 132 10.58 -18.88 -1.46
N GLU A 133 10.34 -18.93 -0.15
CA GLU A 133 9.12 -18.40 0.44
C GLU A 133 9.03 -16.85 0.35
N GLU A 134 10.16 -16.14 0.41
CA GLU A 134 10.26 -14.68 0.13
C GLU A 134 9.82 -14.36 -1.31
N LEU A 135 10.30 -15.11 -2.31
CA LEU A 135 9.97 -14.92 -3.73
C LEU A 135 8.53 -15.33 -4.06
N GLU A 136 8.06 -16.46 -3.52
CA GLU A 136 6.67 -16.91 -3.65
C GLU A 136 5.68 -15.89 -3.08
N GLU A 137 5.95 -15.35 -1.88
CA GLU A 137 5.10 -14.32 -1.28
C GLU A 137 5.14 -13.02 -2.11
N ALA A 138 6.30 -12.61 -2.62
CA ALA A 138 6.42 -11.43 -3.48
C ALA A 138 5.65 -11.58 -4.81
N LEU A 139 5.77 -12.72 -5.50
CA LEU A 139 5.02 -13.05 -6.71
C LEU A 139 3.51 -13.06 -6.48
N TYR A 140 3.07 -13.54 -5.32
CA TYR A 140 1.67 -13.53 -4.90
C TYR A 140 1.17 -12.12 -4.53
N ILE A 141 2.01 -11.28 -3.92
CA ILE A 141 1.70 -9.86 -3.65
C ILE A 141 1.45 -9.10 -4.95
N ILE A 142 2.32 -9.25 -5.96
CA ILE A 142 2.15 -8.62 -7.29
C ILE A 142 1.11 -9.34 -8.17
N GLN A 143 0.48 -10.41 -7.67
CA GLN A 143 -0.59 -11.16 -8.33
C GLN A 143 -0.20 -11.81 -9.68
N ASN A 144 1.10 -12.06 -9.94
CA ASN A 144 1.54 -12.81 -11.12
C ASN A 144 1.29 -14.31 -10.93
N TYR A 145 0.01 -14.68 -11.08
CA TYR A 145 -0.45 -16.06 -11.06
C TYR A 145 0.01 -16.87 -12.29
N GLU A 146 0.58 -16.25 -13.33
CA GLU A 146 1.10 -16.97 -14.49
C GLU A 146 2.45 -17.63 -14.19
N VAL A 147 3.39 -16.85 -13.67
CA VAL A 147 4.68 -17.33 -13.14
C VAL A 147 4.46 -18.33 -12.00
N LEU A 148 3.52 -18.07 -11.07
CA LEU A 148 3.23 -19.01 -9.98
C LEU A 148 2.72 -20.37 -10.52
N ARG A 149 1.84 -20.38 -11.53
CA ARG A 149 1.42 -21.62 -12.21
C ARG A 149 2.58 -22.30 -12.97
N MET A 150 3.45 -21.52 -13.61
CA MET A 150 4.64 -22.02 -14.32
C MET A 150 5.63 -22.72 -13.37
N LEU A 151 5.74 -22.23 -12.13
CA LEU A 151 6.49 -22.87 -11.05
C LEU A 151 5.73 -24.04 -10.37
N GLY A 152 4.51 -24.36 -10.81
CA GLY A 152 3.72 -25.48 -10.31
C GLY A 152 2.90 -25.19 -9.04
N PHE A 153 2.75 -23.93 -8.63
CA PHE A 153 1.93 -23.57 -7.48
C PHE A 153 0.46 -23.38 -7.88
N ALA A 154 -0.45 -24.05 -7.16
CA ALA A 154 -1.89 -23.82 -7.27
C ALA A 154 -2.30 -22.59 -6.45
N LYS A 155 -3.21 -21.76 -6.99
CA LYS A 155 -3.67 -20.56 -6.29
C LYS A 155 -4.32 -20.90 -4.93
N THR A 156 -5.10 -21.97 -4.83
CA THR A 156 -5.73 -22.43 -3.58
C THR A 156 -4.71 -22.61 -2.45
N ASP A 157 -3.54 -23.14 -2.77
CA ASP A 157 -2.53 -23.50 -1.80
C ASP A 157 -1.78 -22.24 -1.33
N LEU A 158 -1.62 -21.26 -2.24
CA LEU A 158 -1.10 -19.92 -1.95
C LEU A 158 -2.10 -19.06 -1.18
N ASP A 159 -3.40 -19.15 -1.46
CA ASP A 159 -4.46 -18.44 -0.72
C ASP A 159 -4.52 -18.93 0.75
N VAL A 160 -4.13 -20.19 1.02
CA VAL A 160 -3.97 -20.77 2.36
C VAL A 160 -2.60 -20.45 2.99
N LYS A 161 -1.52 -20.41 2.21
CA LYS A 161 -0.14 -20.11 2.68
C LYS A 161 0.08 -18.62 2.95
N PHE A 162 -0.56 -17.75 2.18
CA PHE A 162 -0.48 -16.29 2.24
C PHE A 162 -1.88 -15.63 2.28
N PRO A 163 -2.73 -15.87 3.31
CA PRO A 163 -4.09 -15.34 3.32
C PRO A 163 -4.14 -13.80 3.23
N PRO A 164 -5.09 -13.20 2.48
CA PRO A 164 -5.08 -11.77 2.14
C PRO A 164 -5.04 -10.78 3.32
N HIS A 165 -5.50 -11.19 4.50
CA HIS A 165 -5.51 -10.36 5.71
C HIS A 165 -4.11 -10.12 6.30
N PHE A 166 -3.09 -10.93 5.97
CA PHE A 166 -1.72 -10.80 6.50
C PHE A 166 -0.86 -9.72 5.81
N CYS A 167 -1.50 -8.66 5.27
CA CYS A 167 -0.77 -7.48 4.77
C CYS A 167 0.05 -6.79 5.87
N PHE A 168 -0.39 -6.89 7.13
CA PHE A 168 0.27 -6.29 8.30
C PHE A 168 1.35 -7.17 8.93
N ASP A 169 1.47 -8.44 8.56
CA ASP A 169 2.41 -9.38 9.17
C ASP A 169 3.58 -9.74 8.25
N LYS A 170 4.76 -9.90 8.86
CA LYS A 170 5.93 -10.43 8.16
C LYS A 170 5.86 -11.96 8.23
N ILE A 171 5.26 -12.57 7.21
CA ILE A 171 5.41 -14.02 6.98
C ILE A 171 6.83 -14.25 6.42
N TYR A 172 7.17 -13.63 5.27
CA TYR A 172 8.52 -13.65 4.71
C TYR A 172 8.98 -12.26 4.21
N VAL A 173 8.18 -11.60 3.37
CA VAL A 173 8.41 -10.25 2.83
C VAL A 173 8.15 -9.17 3.90
N ASN A 174 8.92 -8.08 3.87
CA ASN A 174 8.82 -6.98 4.83
C ASN A 174 7.41 -6.33 4.82
N LYS A 175 6.71 -6.34 5.97
CA LYS A 175 5.33 -5.80 6.08
C LYS A 175 5.16 -4.34 5.63
N ILE A 176 6.19 -3.50 5.77
CA ILE A 176 6.15 -2.11 5.30
C ILE A 176 6.31 -2.05 3.78
N ARG A 177 7.17 -2.90 3.19
CA ARG A 177 7.22 -3.08 1.72
C ARG A 177 5.86 -3.52 1.18
N LYS A 178 5.20 -4.50 1.82
CA LYS A 178 3.86 -4.98 1.42
C LYS A 178 2.84 -3.83 1.33
N VAL A 179 2.68 -3.09 2.43
CA VAL A 179 1.67 -2.00 2.51
C VAL A 179 2.02 -0.83 1.59
N LEU A 180 3.29 -0.46 1.47
CA LEU A 180 3.70 0.62 0.56
C LEU A 180 3.60 0.21 -0.92
N TYR A 181 3.82 -1.06 -1.26
CA TYR A 181 3.49 -1.57 -2.60
C TYR A 181 1.99 -1.48 -2.86
N ARG A 182 1.14 -1.93 -1.92
CA ARG A 182 -0.32 -1.85 -2.05
C ARG A 182 -0.86 -0.41 -2.15
N LEU A 183 -0.16 0.56 -1.56
CA LEU A 183 -0.45 1.99 -1.75
C LEU A 183 -0.22 2.42 -3.21
N CYS A 184 0.87 1.96 -3.85
CA CYS A 184 1.15 2.23 -5.26
C CYS A 184 0.19 1.49 -6.21
N ASP A 185 -0.05 0.21 -5.95
CA ASP A 185 -0.98 -0.69 -6.65
C ASP A 185 -2.44 -0.17 -6.68
N ALA A 186 -2.79 0.68 -5.70
CA ALA A 186 -4.12 1.28 -5.56
C ALA A 186 -4.22 2.75 -6.06
N PHE A 187 -3.12 3.39 -6.43
CA PHE A 187 -3.10 4.78 -6.88
C PHE A 187 -3.23 4.86 -8.40
N ASP A 188 -4.12 5.73 -8.89
CA ASP A 188 -4.14 6.08 -10.32
C ASP A 188 -3.04 7.10 -10.65
N SER A 189 -2.89 7.44 -11.94
CA SER A 189 -1.89 8.42 -12.39
C SER A 189 -2.05 9.80 -11.73
N THR A 190 -3.29 10.20 -11.43
CA THR A 190 -3.65 11.45 -10.77
C THR A 190 -3.25 11.46 -9.30
N ASP A 191 -3.52 10.37 -8.58
CA ASP A 191 -3.07 10.18 -7.20
C ASP A 191 -1.54 10.13 -7.12
N GLY A 192 -0.90 9.40 -8.04
CA GLY A 192 0.56 9.33 -8.19
C GLY A 192 1.19 10.72 -8.41
N GLU A 193 0.73 11.48 -9.39
CA GLU A 193 1.22 12.85 -9.64
C GLU A 193 1.01 13.77 -8.44
N ASN A 194 -0.14 13.69 -7.76
CA ASN A 194 -0.42 14.49 -6.57
C ASN A 194 0.49 14.13 -5.40
N LEU A 195 0.74 12.84 -5.16
CA LEU A 195 1.70 12.36 -4.17
C LEU A 195 3.10 12.92 -4.46
N LEU A 196 3.60 12.74 -5.69
CA LEU A 196 4.93 13.22 -6.08
C LEU A 196 5.07 14.74 -5.95
N ARG A 197 4.06 15.51 -6.36
CA ARG A 197 4.00 16.97 -6.23
C ARG A 197 4.04 17.44 -4.77
N LEU A 198 3.28 16.78 -3.89
CA LEU A 198 3.22 17.12 -2.47
C LEU A 198 4.50 16.71 -1.73
N VAL A 199 5.04 15.50 -1.99
CA VAL A 199 6.32 15.06 -1.41
C VAL A 199 7.46 15.96 -1.87
N HIS A 200 7.55 16.33 -3.15
CA HIS A 200 8.55 17.30 -3.64
C HIS A 200 8.48 18.63 -2.89
N THR A 201 7.27 19.14 -2.65
CA THR A 201 7.05 20.39 -1.89
C THR A 201 7.50 20.28 -0.42
N ASP A 202 7.36 19.11 0.20
CA ASP A 202 7.79 18.85 1.58
C ASP A 202 9.30 18.54 1.69
N PHE A 203 9.89 17.91 0.66
CA PHE A 203 11.33 17.75 0.50
C PHE A 203 12.05 19.10 0.51
N GLN A 204 11.57 20.06 -0.29
CA GLN A 204 12.12 21.42 -0.33
C GLN A 204 12.07 22.11 1.04
N LYS A 205 10.95 21.97 1.77
CA LYS A 205 10.79 22.54 3.13
C LYS A 205 11.72 21.92 4.17
N LYS A 206 12.13 20.66 3.98
CA LYS A 206 12.96 19.89 4.90
C LYS A 206 14.44 19.80 4.48
N GLY A 207 14.81 20.36 3.33
CA GLY A 207 16.18 20.37 2.81
C GLY A 207 16.63 19.03 2.21
N PHE A 208 15.69 18.18 1.76
CA PHE A 208 16.03 16.92 1.08
C PHE A 208 16.16 17.12 -0.44
N ASN A 209 17.13 16.44 -1.05
CA ASN A 209 17.30 16.40 -2.50
C ASN A 209 16.25 15.49 -3.15
N PHE A 210 15.29 16.08 -3.84
CA PHE A 210 14.31 15.32 -4.63
C PHE A 210 14.95 14.90 -5.96
N THR A 211 14.79 13.62 -6.34
CA THR A 211 15.21 13.09 -7.64
C THR A 211 13.95 12.70 -8.41
N VAL A 212 13.92 13.01 -9.71
CA VAL A 212 12.81 12.68 -10.60
C VAL A 212 13.14 11.36 -11.31
N TYR A 213 12.17 10.45 -11.34
CA TYR A 213 12.20 9.19 -12.08
C TYR A 213 11.00 9.19 -13.07
N ASN A 214 10.71 8.08 -13.74
CA ASN A 214 9.42 7.94 -14.42
C ASN A 214 8.30 7.84 -13.37
N PRO A 215 7.24 8.68 -13.39
CA PRO A 215 6.12 8.60 -12.43
C PRO A 215 5.39 7.25 -12.45
N GLU A 216 5.47 6.48 -13.54
CA GLU A 216 4.90 5.13 -13.64
C GLU A 216 5.54 4.10 -12.68
N TYR A 217 6.71 4.40 -12.10
CA TYR A 217 7.43 3.51 -11.17
C TYR A 217 7.55 4.14 -9.77
N LEU A 218 6.43 4.22 -9.04
CA LEU A 218 6.37 4.82 -7.70
C LEU A 218 7.32 4.13 -6.69
N GLU A 219 7.66 2.86 -6.90
CA GLU A 219 8.64 2.15 -6.06
C GLU A 219 10.04 2.77 -6.09
N LEU A 220 10.48 3.36 -7.21
CA LEU A 220 11.78 4.06 -7.28
C LEU A 220 11.77 5.30 -6.37
N TYR A 221 10.64 6.01 -6.32
CA TYR A 221 10.46 7.12 -5.40
C TYR A 221 10.45 6.65 -3.94
N LEU A 222 9.74 5.57 -3.61
CA LEU A 222 9.75 5.00 -2.26
C LEU A 222 11.16 4.56 -1.83
N LEU A 223 11.94 3.93 -2.70
CA LEU A 223 13.34 3.56 -2.44
C LEU A 223 14.23 4.79 -2.26
N HIS A 224 14.04 5.84 -3.06
CA HIS A 224 14.73 7.13 -2.92
C HIS A 224 14.43 7.75 -1.55
N TRP A 225 13.15 7.80 -1.16
CA TRP A 225 12.70 8.37 0.11
C TRP A 225 13.19 7.56 1.32
N GLU A 226 13.27 6.24 1.23
CA GLU A 226 13.86 5.41 2.28
C GLU A 226 15.39 5.59 2.36
N SER A 227 16.08 5.68 1.22
CA SER A 227 17.54 5.89 1.17
C SER A 227 17.98 7.23 1.79
N LEU A 228 17.10 8.24 1.77
CA LEU A 228 17.28 9.53 2.44
C LEU A 228 16.73 9.56 3.88
N GLY A 229 16.07 8.50 4.34
CA GLY A 229 15.43 8.42 5.65
C GLY A 229 14.20 9.32 5.82
N TYR A 230 13.57 9.74 4.71
CA TYR A 230 12.30 10.49 4.71
C TYR A 230 11.13 9.60 5.12
N ILE A 231 11.11 8.36 4.62
CA ILE A 231 10.35 7.25 5.22
C ILE A 231 11.33 6.26 5.86
N LYS A 232 10.88 5.53 6.90
CA LYS A 232 11.71 4.56 7.62
C LYS A 232 10.89 3.35 8.07
N GLN A 233 11.58 2.25 8.34
CA GLN A 233 10.96 1.01 8.83
C GLN A 233 10.44 1.10 10.28
N ASP A 234 10.68 2.21 10.98
CA ASP A 234 10.15 2.55 12.30
C ASP A 234 9.22 3.79 12.29
N ASN A 235 9.12 4.52 11.17
CA ASN A 235 8.42 5.80 11.12
C ASN A 235 8.01 6.19 9.68
N LEU A 236 6.70 6.25 9.45
CA LEU A 236 6.10 6.68 8.17
C LEU A 236 5.33 8.01 8.29
N SER A 237 5.50 8.76 9.40
CA SER A 237 4.72 9.96 9.70
C SER A 237 4.81 11.05 8.62
N ASN A 238 5.94 11.16 7.92
CA ASN A 238 6.09 12.09 6.80
C ASN A 238 5.12 11.74 5.66
N LEU A 239 5.04 10.47 5.27
CA LEU A 239 4.12 9.99 4.24
C LEU A 239 2.66 10.11 4.68
N CYS A 240 2.33 9.73 5.92
CA CYS A 240 0.97 9.91 6.47
C CYS A 240 0.54 11.38 6.46
N ASN A 241 1.44 12.34 6.71
CA ASN A 241 1.11 13.76 6.63
C ASN A 241 0.79 14.22 5.20
N ILE A 242 1.40 13.61 4.18
CA ILE A 242 1.09 13.88 2.77
C ILE A 242 -0.23 13.24 2.37
N LEU A 243 -0.45 11.98 2.74
CA LEU A 243 -1.70 11.25 2.48
C LEU A 243 -2.92 11.90 3.15
N ASN A 244 -2.76 12.44 4.38
CA ASN A 244 -3.78 13.28 5.02
C ASN A 244 -4.15 14.53 4.19
N VAL A 245 -3.18 15.13 3.49
CA VAL A 245 -3.38 16.31 2.61
C VAL A 245 -3.98 15.91 1.25
N MET A 246 -3.87 14.65 0.87
CA MET A 246 -4.57 14.04 -0.28
C MET A 246 -5.95 13.50 0.09
N GLU A 247 -6.41 13.67 1.33
CA GLU A 247 -7.65 13.08 1.88
C GLU A 247 -7.68 11.52 1.86
N GLN A 248 -6.52 10.89 1.64
CA GLN A 248 -6.30 9.43 1.61
C GLN A 248 -6.21 8.85 3.05
N LEU A 249 -7.27 9.09 3.84
CA LEU A 249 -7.29 8.82 5.29
C LEU A 249 -7.22 7.33 5.65
N ASP A 250 -7.85 6.46 4.86
CA ASP A 250 -7.83 5.01 5.09
C ASP A 250 -6.39 4.46 5.04
N TRP A 251 -5.59 4.92 4.07
CA TRP A 251 -4.17 4.59 3.98
C TRP A 251 -3.37 5.11 5.17
N CYS A 252 -3.69 6.29 5.71
CA CYS A 252 -3.08 6.77 6.94
C CYS A 252 -3.37 5.86 8.14
N ASP A 253 -4.58 5.30 8.26
CA ASP A 253 -4.94 4.40 9.37
C ASP A 253 -4.36 2.99 9.17
N VAL A 254 -4.25 2.50 7.93
CA VAL A 254 -3.48 1.29 7.57
C VAL A 254 -2.00 1.47 7.96
N LEU A 255 -1.38 2.59 7.62
CA LEU A 255 0.04 2.87 7.94
C LEU A 255 0.28 3.05 9.45
N LYS A 256 -0.68 3.57 10.22
CA LYS A 256 -0.60 3.64 11.69
C LYS A 256 -0.64 2.25 12.34
N GLN A 257 -1.46 1.33 11.83
CA GLN A 257 -1.60 -0.03 12.36
C GLN A 257 -0.31 -0.86 12.29
N LEU A 258 0.62 -0.53 11.37
CA LEU A 258 1.95 -1.15 11.32
C LEU A 258 2.80 -0.86 12.57
N PHE A 259 2.48 0.20 13.31
CA PHE A 259 3.20 0.67 14.49
C PHE A 259 2.25 0.74 15.71
N PRO A 260 1.82 -0.40 16.28
CA PRO A 260 1.02 -0.41 17.49
C PRO A 260 1.72 0.39 18.60
N ALA A 261 1.07 1.45 19.07
CA ALA A 261 1.72 2.45 19.90
C ALA A 261 2.26 1.86 21.20
N VAL A 262 3.59 1.86 21.37
CA VAL A 262 4.27 1.41 22.59
C VAL A 262 3.70 2.19 23.76
N GLY A 263 3.00 1.47 24.65
CA GLY A 263 1.91 2.00 25.48
C GLY A 263 2.24 3.29 26.23
N THR A 264 1.92 4.44 25.62
CA THR A 264 2.18 5.76 26.20
C THR A 264 1.13 6.04 27.27
N ARG A 265 1.39 5.57 28.49
CA ARG A 265 0.56 5.81 29.69
C ARG A 265 0.61 7.29 30.10
N VAL A 266 -0.04 8.16 29.32
CA VAL A 266 -0.28 9.56 29.69
C VAL A 266 -1.16 9.56 30.94
N SER A 267 -0.59 9.97 32.07
CA SER A 267 -1.28 9.95 33.37
C SER A 267 -2.18 11.18 33.52
N GLU A 268 -3.32 11.18 32.83
CA GLU A 268 -4.35 12.19 33.03
C GLU A 268 -4.99 12.02 34.41
N LYS A 269 -4.68 12.96 35.31
CA LYS A 269 -5.22 13.03 36.68
C LYS A 269 -6.66 13.56 36.68
N THR A 270 -7.60 12.80 36.14
CA THR A 270 -9.02 13.15 36.18
C THR A 270 -9.53 13.19 37.61
N LYS A 271 -10.10 14.32 38.01
CA LYS A 271 -10.61 14.53 39.37
C LYS A 271 -11.96 13.83 39.57
N THR A 272 -12.19 13.39 40.81
CA THR A 272 -13.41 12.75 41.32
C THR A 272 -14.73 13.43 40.91
N SER A 273 -15.73 12.66 40.49
CA SER A 273 -17.16 12.98 40.63
C SER A 273 -18.05 11.72 40.64
N THR A 274 -18.66 11.45 41.79
CA THR A 274 -19.97 10.77 42.01
C THR A 274 -20.53 9.75 40.98
N LEU A 275 -20.56 8.49 41.42
CA LEU A 275 -21.79 7.69 41.65
C LEU A 275 -22.99 7.86 40.70
N PHE A 276 -23.33 6.77 40.00
CA PHE A 276 -24.70 6.23 40.00
C PHE A 276 -24.65 4.70 40.06
N SER A 277 -25.50 4.08 40.88
CA SER A 277 -25.61 2.62 40.99
C SER A 277 -26.97 2.14 40.48
N PHE A 278 -26.98 1.10 39.66
CA PHE A 278 -28.16 0.29 39.39
C PHE A 278 -27.85 -1.19 39.60
N GLN A 279 -28.81 -1.91 40.18
CA GLN A 279 -28.63 -3.29 40.63
C GLN A 279 -29.15 -4.31 39.61
N SER A 280 -28.44 -5.43 39.53
CA SER A 280 -28.97 -6.79 39.40
C SER A 280 -29.90 -7.13 38.22
N SER A 281 -29.44 -8.08 37.42
CA SER A 281 -30.21 -9.31 37.17
C SER A 281 -29.27 -10.51 37.18
N GLN A 282 -29.81 -11.70 37.48
CA GLN A 282 -29.04 -12.91 37.81
C GLN A 282 -29.03 -13.92 36.64
N SER A 283 -28.26 -15.01 36.85
CA SER A 283 -28.16 -16.22 36.02
C SER A 283 -27.32 -16.09 34.74
N THR A 284 -26.55 -17.11 34.32
CA THR A 284 -26.36 -18.48 34.85
C THR A 284 -24.88 -18.76 35.17
N GLN A 285 -24.60 -19.73 36.04
CA GLN A 285 -23.25 -20.28 36.21
C GLN A 285 -23.11 -21.54 35.34
N ILE A 286 -22.16 -21.51 34.39
CA ILE A 286 -21.73 -22.71 33.64
C ILE A 286 -20.46 -23.23 34.32
N SER A 287 -20.56 -24.40 34.94
CA SER A 287 -19.41 -25.12 35.49
C SER A 287 -18.68 -25.88 34.38
N VAL A 288 -17.45 -25.49 34.06
CA VAL A 288 -16.57 -26.19 33.10
C VAL A 288 -15.53 -27.02 33.85
N ASP A 289 -15.24 -28.22 33.35
CA ASP A 289 -14.33 -29.18 33.99
C ASP A 289 -12.87 -28.68 34.07
N LYS A 290 -12.23 -28.93 35.20
CA LYS A 290 -10.92 -28.38 35.57
C LYS A 290 -9.70 -29.11 34.97
N ASN A 291 -9.87 -29.89 33.90
CA ASN A 291 -8.87 -30.86 33.45
C ASN A 291 -8.57 -30.83 31.94
N ALA A 292 -8.53 -29.63 31.35
CA ALA A 292 -8.02 -29.41 30.00
C ALA A 292 -6.88 -28.37 30.02
N ASN A 293 -5.71 -28.76 29.53
CA ASN A 293 -4.50 -27.93 29.52
C ASN A 293 -4.46 -27.04 28.26
N TYR A 294 -5.00 -25.83 28.35
CA TYR A 294 -5.10 -24.85 27.25
C TYR A 294 -4.15 -23.66 27.42
N ASP A 295 -2.88 -23.91 27.77
CA ASP A 295 -1.87 -22.89 28.16
C ASP A 295 -1.33 -22.03 27.00
N THR A 296 -2.10 -21.89 25.91
CA THR A 296 -1.75 -21.14 24.68
C THR A 296 -2.93 -20.37 24.06
N ILE A 297 -4.13 -20.39 24.66
CA ILE A 297 -5.25 -19.58 24.18
C ILE A 297 -5.14 -18.15 24.74
N GLU A 298 -5.31 -17.14 23.89
CA GLU A 298 -5.21 -15.72 24.25
C GLU A 298 -6.21 -15.35 25.36
N LYS A 299 -5.69 -15.17 26.58
CA LYS A 299 -6.52 -14.90 27.77
C LYS A 299 -6.57 -13.39 28.07
N TYR A 300 -7.75 -12.81 27.94
CA TYR A 300 -8.01 -11.43 28.34
C TYR A 300 -8.16 -11.31 29.87
N ASP A 301 -7.19 -10.70 30.54
CA ASP A 301 -7.25 -10.45 31.98
C ASP A 301 -8.07 -9.20 32.33
N VAL A 302 -9.19 -9.41 33.03
CA VAL A 302 -10.11 -8.34 33.45
C VAL A 302 -9.70 -7.79 34.83
N ASP A 303 -9.36 -6.51 34.91
CA ASP A 303 -9.15 -5.82 36.20
C ASP A 303 -10.51 -5.60 36.91
N PRO A 304 -10.73 -6.14 38.13
CA PRO A 304 -11.95 -5.89 38.90
C PRO A 304 -12.23 -4.41 39.21
N LYS A 305 -11.23 -3.53 39.12
CA LYS A 305 -11.36 -2.08 39.34
C LYS A 305 -11.65 -1.30 38.05
N SER A 306 -11.44 -1.92 36.88
CA SER A 306 -11.78 -1.36 35.58
C SER A 306 -12.25 -2.48 34.64
N PRO A 307 -13.43 -3.07 34.90
CA PRO A 307 -14.01 -4.09 34.04
C PRO A 307 -14.42 -3.45 32.71
N GLY A 308 -13.52 -3.50 31.74
CA GLY A 308 -13.76 -2.99 30.38
C GLY A 308 -14.95 -3.67 29.71
N VAL A 309 -15.69 -2.91 28.89
CA VAL A 309 -16.87 -3.44 28.20
C VAL A 309 -16.42 -4.34 27.06
N CYS A 310 -16.54 -5.65 27.24
CA CYS A 310 -16.38 -6.63 26.17
C CYS A 310 -17.70 -6.73 25.37
N LEU A 311 -17.66 -6.38 24.09
CA LEU A 311 -18.80 -6.50 23.17
C LEU A 311 -18.63 -7.74 22.29
N ILE A 312 -19.26 -8.84 22.69
CA ILE A 312 -19.29 -10.07 21.89
C ILE A 312 -20.47 -9.98 20.91
N ILE A 313 -20.17 -9.78 19.62
CA ILE A 313 -21.19 -9.78 18.56
C ILE A 313 -21.23 -11.17 17.91
N ASN A 314 -22.18 -12.00 18.33
CA ASN A 314 -22.44 -13.30 17.71
C ASN A 314 -23.39 -13.13 16.50
N GLN A 315 -22.93 -12.45 15.45
CA GLN A 315 -23.65 -12.27 14.19
C GLN A 315 -22.70 -12.42 13.00
N GLU A 316 -23.02 -13.37 12.11
CA GLU A 316 -22.28 -13.64 10.87
C GLU A 316 -22.60 -12.59 9.78
N TYR A 317 -23.83 -12.04 9.81
CA TYR A 317 -24.32 -11.06 8.84
C TYR A 317 -24.79 -9.78 9.53
N PHE A 318 -24.20 -8.65 9.15
CA PHE A 318 -24.58 -7.32 9.60
C PHE A 318 -25.49 -6.65 8.57
N TYR A 319 -26.59 -6.04 9.03
CA TYR A 319 -27.46 -5.23 8.17
C TYR A 319 -26.69 -4.02 7.61
N ARG A 320 -26.46 -4.01 6.28
CA ARG A 320 -25.83 -2.89 5.56
C ARG A 320 -26.81 -1.73 5.29
N GLU A 321 -28.11 -1.96 5.47
CA GLU A 321 -29.15 -0.95 5.28
C GLU A 321 -29.19 0.06 6.44
N ILE A 322 -28.89 1.32 6.15
CA ILE A 322 -29.06 2.41 7.11
C ILE A 322 -30.54 2.75 7.21
N GLU A 323 -31.11 2.63 8.41
CA GLU A 323 -32.50 3.00 8.74
C GLU A 323 -32.87 4.37 8.12
N PRO A 324 -34.01 4.51 7.41
CA PRO A 324 -34.30 5.71 6.60
C PRO A 324 -34.25 7.03 7.37
N ASP A 325 -34.60 7.02 8.66
CA ASP A 325 -34.57 8.22 9.50
C ASP A 325 -33.17 8.57 10.02
N LEU A 326 -32.22 7.63 10.00
CA LEU A 326 -30.79 7.91 10.18
C LEU A 326 -30.15 8.45 8.90
N GLN A 327 -30.55 7.95 7.71
CA GLN A 327 -30.14 8.56 6.44
C GLN A 327 -30.59 10.03 6.34
N ARG A 328 -31.84 10.32 6.76
CA ARG A 328 -32.40 11.68 6.78
C ARG A 328 -31.59 12.61 7.69
N LYS A 329 -31.18 12.14 8.87
CA LYS A 329 -30.34 12.89 9.83
C LYS A 329 -28.90 13.11 9.33
N ARG A 330 -28.30 12.15 8.62
CA ARG A 330 -26.99 12.35 7.95
C ARG A 330 -27.09 13.41 6.85
N SER A 331 -28.09 13.31 5.99
CA SER A 331 -28.33 14.26 4.88
C SER A 331 -28.57 15.69 5.37
N ALA A 332 -29.30 15.85 6.47
CA ALA A 332 -29.57 17.15 7.09
C ALA A 332 -28.31 17.84 7.66
N ARG A 333 -27.27 17.10 8.07
CA ARG A 333 -25.99 17.70 8.47
C ARG A 333 -25.22 18.26 7.27
N PHE A 334 -25.11 17.47 6.19
CA PHE A 334 -24.39 17.87 4.97
C PHE A 334 -24.94 19.15 4.33
N LEU A 335 -26.26 19.38 4.40
CA LEU A 335 -26.90 20.56 3.81
C LEU A 335 -26.75 21.85 4.64
N VAL A 336 -26.33 21.78 5.91
CA VAL A 336 -26.07 22.97 6.74
C VAL A 336 -24.67 23.53 6.48
N GLU A 337 -23.71 22.68 6.11
CA GLU A 337 -22.29 23.01 5.96
C GLU A 337 -21.94 23.58 4.57
N LEU A 338 -22.82 23.40 3.58
CA LEU A 338 -22.70 23.93 2.21
C LEU A 338 -23.41 25.29 1.98
N ALA A 339 -23.93 25.93 3.04
CA ALA A 339 -24.53 27.25 2.92
C ALA A 339 -23.44 28.34 2.82
N PRO A 340 -23.31 29.08 1.69
CA PRO A 340 -22.26 30.08 1.55
C PRO A 340 -22.47 31.24 2.53
N ALA A 341 -21.41 31.60 3.26
CA ALA A 341 -21.45 32.71 4.20
C ALA A 341 -21.88 34.02 3.51
N PRO A 342 -22.80 34.81 4.09
CA PRO A 342 -23.38 35.98 3.44
C PRO A 342 -22.32 37.05 3.16
N THR A 343 -21.96 37.22 1.89
CA THR A 343 -20.87 38.09 1.45
C THR A 343 -21.13 39.55 1.86
N ALA A 344 -20.14 40.17 2.50
CA ALA A 344 -20.27 41.48 3.17
C ALA A 344 -20.76 42.64 2.27
N GLN A 345 -20.63 42.51 0.95
CA GLN A 345 -21.15 43.47 -0.03
C GLN A 345 -22.66 43.73 0.11
N LYS A 346 -23.46 42.75 0.60
CA LYS A 346 -24.91 42.92 0.71
C LYS A 346 -25.35 43.87 1.84
N MET A 347 -24.49 44.16 2.83
CA MET A 347 -24.79 45.17 3.87
C MET A 347 -24.56 46.62 3.41
N GLN A 348 -23.65 46.87 2.48
CA GLN A 348 -23.35 48.26 2.04
C GLN A 348 -24.45 48.89 1.16
N LEU A 349 -25.29 48.07 0.53
CA LEU A 349 -26.43 48.55 -0.27
C LEU A 349 -27.67 48.91 0.56
N LEU A 350 -27.81 48.37 1.77
CA LEU A 350 -28.96 48.66 2.63
C LEU A 350 -28.84 50.05 3.28
N ASN A 351 -27.66 50.40 3.82
CA ASN A 351 -27.47 51.69 4.50
C ASN A 351 -27.63 52.89 3.55
N ARG A 352 -27.16 52.78 2.29
CA ARG A 352 -27.34 53.82 1.26
C ARG A 352 -28.81 54.06 0.85
N SER A 353 -29.73 53.22 1.32
CA SER A 353 -31.17 53.37 1.07
C SER A 353 -31.90 54.16 2.17
N GLN A 354 -31.26 54.44 3.32
CA GLN A 354 -31.85 55.26 4.41
C GLN A 354 -31.36 56.71 4.41
N GLU A 355 -30.17 57.00 3.87
CA GLU A 355 -29.59 58.35 3.78
C GLU A 355 -30.21 59.24 2.66
N ARG A 356 -31.38 58.88 2.12
CA ARG A 356 -32.07 59.61 1.03
C ARG A 356 -33.54 59.97 1.35
N SER A 357 -33.96 59.84 2.61
CA SER A 357 -35.32 60.14 3.05
C SER A 357 -35.33 60.69 4.49
N GLY A 358 -34.55 61.75 4.71
CA GLY A 358 -34.49 62.57 5.93
C GLY A 358 -34.13 64.00 5.56
#